data_AF-A0A392QPW8-F1
#
_entry.id   AF-A0A392QPW8-F1
#
_cell.length_a   1.000
_cell.length_b   1.000
_cell.length_c   1.000
_cell.angle_alpha   90.00
_cell.angle_beta   90.00
_cell.angle_gamma   90.00
#
_symmetry.space_group_name_H-M   'P 1'
#
loop_
_entity.id
_entity.type
_entity.pdbx_description
1 polymer ?
#
loop_
_entity_poly.entity_id
_entity_poly.type
_entity_poly.pdbx_seq_one_letter_code
_entity_poly.pdbx_strand_id
1 'polypeptide(L)'
;MVPFAIGSETAGSITYPAARCGVTALRPTFGTVGRTGVMSISESLDKLGPFCRSAVDCAVVVDIVRGRDPDDPSSKDSSIDDPFLVDISKLTVGYLDDAEME
;
A
#
# COMPACT_ATOMS: atom_id res chain seq x y z
N MET A 1 -4.36 2.99 20.76
CA MET A 1 -4.74 2.04 19.68
C MET A 1 -5.81 2.68 18.82
N VAL A 2 -5.76 2.48 17.51
CA VAL A 2 -6.67 3.06 16.49
C VAL A 2 -7.14 1.98 15.51
N PRO A 3 -8.29 2.13 14.82
CA PRO A 3 -8.79 1.13 13.87
C PRO A 3 -7.92 0.98 12.60
N PHE A 4 -7.28 2.07 12.17
CA PHE A 4 -6.27 2.08 11.12
C PHE A 4 -5.26 3.21 11.39
N ALA A 5 -4.10 3.14 10.75
CA ALA A 5 -3.11 4.20 10.70
C ALA A 5 -2.58 4.35 9.27
N ILE A 6 -1.98 5.50 8.95
CA ILE A 6 -1.27 5.72 7.68
C ILE A 6 0.22 5.77 7.97
N GLY A 7 1.03 5.12 7.12
CA GLY A 7 2.47 5.28 7.10
C GLY A 7 3.00 5.56 5.72
N SER A 8 4.30 5.81 5.66
CA SER A 8 5.05 5.98 4.42
C SER A 8 6.05 4.84 4.23
N GLU A 9 6.30 4.46 2.99
CA GLU A 9 7.33 3.48 2.62
C GLU A 9 8.15 3.97 1.43
N THR A 10 9.46 4.06 1.66
CA THR A 10 10.50 4.17 0.63
C THR A 10 11.01 2.78 0.27
N ALA A 11 11.46 2.05 1.30
CA ALA A 11 12.00 0.69 1.21
C ALA A 11 11.63 -0.11 2.46
N GLY A 12 10.45 -0.75 2.47
CA GLY A 12 9.99 -1.64 3.55
C GLY A 12 9.37 -0.99 4.80
N SER A 13 9.32 0.35 4.92
CA SER A 13 8.81 1.03 6.13
C SER A 13 7.31 0.88 6.41
N ILE A 14 6.53 0.27 5.52
CA ILE A 14 5.17 -0.21 5.75
C ILE A 14 5.19 -1.72 5.98
N THR A 15 5.79 -2.50 5.08
CA THR A 15 5.72 -3.97 5.10
C THR A 15 6.50 -4.62 6.25
N TYR A 16 7.72 -4.14 6.55
CA TYR A 16 8.55 -4.69 7.62
C TYR A 16 7.95 -4.49 9.02
N PRO A 17 7.52 -3.28 9.43
CA PRO A 17 6.87 -3.14 10.74
C PRO A 17 5.52 -3.86 10.78
N ALA A 18 4.79 -3.96 9.67
CA ALA A 18 3.54 -4.73 9.63
C ALA A 18 3.78 -6.21 9.94
N ALA A 19 4.79 -6.82 9.31
CA ALA A 19 5.20 -8.19 9.58
C ALA A 19 5.66 -8.39 11.03
N ARG A 20 6.47 -7.47 11.57
CA ARG A 20 6.99 -7.56 12.95
C ARG A 20 5.92 -7.33 14.03
N CYS A 21 4.93 -6.48 13.75
CA CYS A 21 3.84 -6.18 14.68
C CYS A 21 2.61 -7.09 14.50
N GLY A 22 2.60 -7.97 13.51
CA GLY A 22 1.48 -8.88 13.24
C GLY A 22 0.20 -8.16 12.79
N VAL A 23 0.34 -7.08 12.02
CA VAL A 23 -0.79 -6.32 11.46
C VAL A 23 -0.81 -6.42 9.94
N THR A 24 -1.97 -6.23 9.32
CA THR A 24 -2.07 -6.15 7.87
C THR A 24 -1.72 -4.74 7.42
N ALA A 25 -0.89 -4.60 6.39
CA ALA A 25 -0.63 -3.30 5.79
C ALA A 25 -0.54 -3.43 4.28
N LEU A 26 -0.86 -2.34 3.58
CA LEU A 26 -0.82 -2.29 2.14
C LEU A 26 0.11 -1.15 1.71
N ARG A 27 1.22 -1.50 1.06
CA ARG A 27 1.96 -0.54 0.24
C ARG A 27 1.29 -0.50 -1.15
N PRO A 28 0.64 0.61 -1.54
CA PRO A 28 0.04 0.69 -2.86
C PRO A 28 1.10 0.90 -3.95
N THR A 29 0.64 0.84 -5.20
CA THR A 29 1.41 1.24 -6.37
C THR A 29 1.86 2.70 -6.24
N PHE A 30 3.06 3.00 -6.73
CA PHE A 30 3.59 4.36 -6.72
C PHE A 30 2.66 5.33 -7.46
N GLY A 31 2.35 6.46 -6.82
CA GLY A 31 1.43 7.47 -7.33
C GLY A 31 -0.05 7.20 -7.07
N THR A 32 -0.44 6.10 -6.41
CA THR A 32 -1.85 5.82 -6.08
C THR A 32 -2.44 6.79 -5.06
N VAL A 33 -1.62 7.21 -4.08
CA VAL A 33 -2.00 8.19 -3.06
C VAL A 33 -1.08 9.38 -3.21
N GLY A 34 -1.65 10.58 -3.34
CA GLY A 34 -0.90 11.84 -3.42
C GLY A 34 -0.11 12.11 -2.14
N ARG A 35 1.06 12.73 -2.28
CA ARG A 35 2.03 12.94 -1.20
C ARG A 35 2.18 14.41 -0.81
N THR A 36 1.27 15.27 -1.27
CA THR A 36 1.29 16.68 -0.92
C THR A 36 1.24 16.87 0.60
N GLY A 37 2.18 17.66 1.12
CA GLY A 37 2.31 17.91 2.56
C GLY A 37 3.05 16.82 3.35
N VAL A 38 3.51 15.75 2.70
CA VAL A 38 4.34 14.72 3.34
C VAL A 38 5.82 15.08 3.24
N MET A 39 6.56 14.87 4.33
CA MET A 39 8.02 14.95 4.31
C MET A 39 8.58 13.78 3.50
N SER A 40 9.27 14.11 2.42
CA SER A 40 9.87 13.15 1.50
C SER A 40 11.30 12.78 1.89
N ILE A 41 11.66 11.52 1.67
CA ILE A 41 13.04 11.02 1.67
C ILE A 41 13.49 10.68 0.25
N SER A 42 12.60 10.18 -0.60
CA SER A 42 12.87 9.89 -2.00
C SER A 42 11.61 10.07 -2.85
N GLU A 43 11.56 11.18 -3.59
CA GLU A 43 10.42 11.53 -4.45
C GLU A 43 10.02 10.44 -5.44
N SER A 44 10.97 9.64 -5.92
CA SER A 44 10.72 8.57 -6.89
C SER A 44 10.30 7.25 -6.25
N LEU A 45 10.43 7.11 -4.94
CA LEU A 45 10.17 5.86 -4.23
C LEU A 45 9.10 5.99 -3.17
N ASP A 46 8.82 7.17 -2.61
CA ASP A 46 7.93 7.29 -1.46
C ASP A 46 6.48 6.96 -1.81
N LYS A 47 5.85 6.14 -0.97
CA LYS A 47 4.47 5.66 -1.09
C LYS A 47 3.77 5.79 0.25
N LEU A 48 2.50 6.16 0.25
CA LEU A 48 1.68 6.21 1.47
C LEU A 48 0.72 5.02 1.48
N GLY A 49 0.50 4.41 2.64
CA GLY A 49 -0.39 3.26 2.74
C GLY A 49 -0.89 2.99 4.14
N PRO A 50 -2.01 2.24 4.27
CA PRO A 50 -2.62 1.98 5.57
C PRO A 50 -2.02 0.76 6.29
N PHE A 51 -2.08 0.83 7.62
CA PHE A 51 -1.99 -0.29 8.53
C PHE A 51 -3.37 -0.55 9.13
N CYS A 52 -3.85 -1.78 9.01
CA CYS A 52 -5.17 -2.21 9.49
C CYS A 52 -5.10 -3.61 10.12
N ARG A 53 -6.26 -4.11 10.58
CA ARG A 53 -6.40 -5.46 11.15
C ARG A 53 -6.72 -6.52 10.10
N SER A 54 -7.12 -6.11 8.90
CA SER A 54 -7.48 -7.01 7.80
C SER A 54 -7.15 -6.40 6.45
N ALA A 55 -7.02 -7.25 5.43
CA ALA A 55 -6.80 -6.79 4.05
C ALA A 55 -8.00 -6.01 3.49
N VAL A 56 -9.22 -6.36 3.93
CA VAL A 56 -10.46 -5.66 3.56
C VAL A 56 -10.42 -4.21 4.03
N ASP A 57 -10.04 -3.98 5.28
CA ASP A 57 -9.92 -2.63 5.85
C ASP A 57 -8.87 -1.81 5.07
N CYS A 58 -7.73 -2.41 4.71
CA CYS A 58 -6.72 -1.75 3.88
C CYS A 58 -7.29 -1.32 2.53
N ALA A 59 -8.07 -2.19 1.88
CA ALA A 59 -8.71 -1.88 0.59
C ALA A 59 -9.67 -0.70 0.71
N VAL A 60 -10.52 -0.67 1.75
CA VAL A 60 -11.44 0.44 2.02
C VAL A 60 -10.69 1.75 2.26
N VAL A 61 -9.63 1.73 3.07
CA VAL A 61 -8.87 2.95 3.37
C VAL A 61 -8.16 3.47 2.11
N VAL A 62 -7.51 2.60 1.33
CA VAL A 62 -6.87 3.01 0.07
C VAL A 62 -7.90 3.54 -0.92
N ASP A 63 -9.09 2.92 -1.02
CA ASP A 63 -10.15 3.38 -1.91
C ASP A 63 -10.59 4.82 -1.62
N ILE A 64 -10.57 5.21 -0.35
CA ILE A 64 -10.92 6.57 0.11
C ILE A 64 -9.80 7.58 -0.17
N VAL A 65 -8.53 7.21 0.06
CA VAL A 65 -7.40 8.16 -0.02
C VAL A 65 -6.70 8.20 -1.38
N ARG A 66 -6.98 7.23 -2.26
CA ARG A 66 -6.41 7.21 -3.61
C ARG A 66 -6.96 8.35 -4.46
N GLY A 67 -6.22 8.70 -5.49
CA GLY A 67 -6.67 9.62 -6.52
C GLY A 67 -5.57 10.57 -6.98
N ARG A 68 -5.88 11.29 -8.05
CA ARG A 68 -4.97 12.31 -8.57
C ARG A 68 -4.93 13.50 -7.62
N ASP A 69 -3.71 13.88 -7.26
CA ASP A 69 -3.39 15.04 -6.47
C ASP A 69 -2.74 16.10 -7.38
N PRO A 70 -3.36 17.29 -7.56
CA PRO A 70 -2.82 18.33 -8.43
C PRO A 70 -1.43 18.82 -8.06
N ASP A 71 -1.05 18.74 -6.78
CA ASP A 71 0.19 19.27 -6.24
C ASP A 71 1.29 18.20 -6.14
N ASP A 72 0.97 16.93 -6.40
CA ASP A 72 1.94 15.84 -6.54
C ASP A 72 2.00 15.36 -8.00
N PRO A 73 3.04 15.72 -8.77
CA PRO A 73 3.17 15.35 -10.18
C PRO A 73 3.36 13.84 -10.41
N SER A 74 3.71 13.09 -9.37
CA SER A 74 3.80 11.62 -9.43
C SER A 74 2.45 10.94 -9.29
N SER A 75 1.46 11.65 -8.75
CA SER A 75 0.14 11.10 -8.48
C SER A 75 -0.60 10.78 -9.77
N LYS A 76 -1.35 9.68 -9.74
CA LYS A 76 -2.09 9.15 -10.88
C LYS A 76 -3.48 8.79 -10.46
N ASP A 77 -4.42 9.04 -11.35
CA ASP A 77 -5.74 8.46 -11.21
C ASP A 77 -5.61 6.94 -11.33
N SER A 78 -5.78 6.26 -10.21
CA SER A 78 -5.47 4.84 -10.07
C SER A 78 -6.77 4.10 -9.82
N SER A 79 -7.21 3.28 -10.77
CA SER A 79 -8.34 2.37 -10.57
C SER A 79 -7.93 1.18 -9.70
N ILE A 80 -8.72 0.89 -8.68
CA ILE A 80 -8.69 -0.35 -7.90
C ILE A 80 -10.01 -1.01 -8.22
N ASP A 81 -9.94 -2.08 -9.00
CA ASP A 81 -11.09 -2.94 -9.21
C ASP A 81 -11.43 -3.66 -7.90
N ASP A 82 -12.69 -4.10 -7.76
CA ASP A 82 -13.10 -4.84 -6.59
C ASP A 82 -12.27 -6.13 -6.47
N PRO A 83 -11.39 -6.25 -5.46
CA PRO A 83 -10.51 -7.40 -5.32
C PRO A 83 -11.27 -8.69 -5.03
N PHE A 84 -12.53 -8.61 -4.57
CA PHE A 84 -13.37 -9.77 -4.27
C PHE A 84 -14.06 -10.35 -5.52
N LEU A 85 -13.98 -9.67 -6.67
CA LEU A 85 -14.47 -10.19 -7.95
C LEU A 85 -13.42 -11.01 -8.71
N VAL A 86 -12.19 -11.08 -8.20
CA VAL A 86 -11.09 -11.79 -8.85
C VAL A 86 -11.19 -13.30 -8.58
N ASP A 87 -11.28 -14.11 -9.64
CA ASP A 87 -11.20 -15.56 -9.53
C ASP A 87 -9.74 -16.00 -9.31
N ILE A 88 -9.38 -16.18 -8.05
CA ILE A 88 -8.02 -16.55 -7.64
C ILE A 88 -7.57 -17.90 -8.21
N SER A 89 -8.48 -18.78 -8.61
CA SER A 89 -8.13 -20.11 -9.16
C SER A 89 -7.48 -20.02 -10.55
N LYS A 90 -7.66 -18.89 -11.24
CA LYS A 90 -7.09 -18.60 -12.56
C LYS A 90 -5.76 -17.85 -12.49
N LEU A 91 -5.29 -17.50 -11.30
CA LEU A 91 -4.04 -16.76 -11.11
C LEU A 91 -2.86 -17.71 -11.00
N THR A 92 -1.74 -17.32 -11.60
CA THR A 92 -0.45 -18.01 -11.43
C THR A 92 0.32 -17.34 -10.29
N VAL A 93 0.70 -18.11 -9.27
CA VAL A 93 1.53 -17.63 -8.16
C VAL A 93 2.98 -18.05 -8.40
N GLY A 94 3.87 -17.07 -8.56
CA GLY A 94 5.31 -17.28 -8.52
C GLY A 94 5.83 -17.21 -7.09
N TYR A 95 6.81 -18.04 -6.75
CA TYR A 95 7.52 -17.99 -5.47
C TYR A 95 9.03 -17.87 -5.75
N LEU A 96 9.76 -17.23 -4.83
CA LEU A 96 11.22 -17.13 -4.88
C LEU A 96 11.82 -18.13 -3.88
N ASP A 97 12.84 -18.89 -4.29
CA ASP A 97 13.44 -19.94 -3.45
C ASP A 97 14.11 -19.39 -2.18
N ASP A 98 14.51 -18.13 -2.19
CA ASP A 98 15.17 -17.41 -1.08
C ASP A 98 14.20 -16.63 -0.18
N ALA A 99 12.88 -16.71 -0.42
CA ALA A 99 11.88 -15.96 0.35
C ALA A 99 11.78 -16.37 1.84
N GLU A 100 12.33 -17.52 2.24
CA GLU A 100 12.36 -17.96 3.64
C GLU A 100 13.59 -17.46 4.44
N MET A 101 14.51 -16.70 3.83
CA MET A 101 15.80 -16.36 4.43
C MET A 101 15.88 -15.07 5.25
N GLU A 102 14.77 -14.33 5.48
CA GLU A 102 14.76 -13.08 6.29
C GLU A 102 13.71 -13.01 7.41
#